data_AF-A0A960HD86-F1
#
_entry.id   AF-A0A960HD86-F1
#
_cell.length_a   1.000
_cell.length_b   1.000
_cell.length_c   1.000
_cell.angle_alpha   90.00
_cell.angle_beta   90.00
_cell.angle_gamma   90.00
#
_symmetry.space_group_name_H-M   'P 1'
#
loop_
_entity.id
_entity.type
_entity.pdbx_description
1 polymer ?
#
loop_
_entity_poly.entity_id
_entity_poly.type
_entity_poly.pdbx_seq_one_letter_code
_entity_poly.pdbx_strand_id
1 'polypeptide(L)'
;MTSSTSTSSFRLGIAGMALVVAGIVVSGCGVNPQPTGYGDQYEENFMLGCTGIDPDTGEVPNGGEVLAPEDDCVCIYDNLEEKVPFDEAKEFEEQQAEAESGQDIEIPDNIAAIIDDCTSSSGDS
;
A
#
# COMPACT_ATOMS: atom_id res chain seq x y z
N MET A 1 -3.88 -47.83 -30.46
CA MET A 1 -4.73 -47.86 -31.67
C MET A 1 -6.05 -47.25 -31.23
N THR A 2 -6.54 -46.11 -31.68
CA THR A 2 -6.66 -45.58 -33.04
C THR A 2 -6.90 -44.07 -32.92
N SER A 3 -6.34 -43.31 -33.87
CA SER A 3 -6.49 -41.87 -34.00
C SER A 3 -7.69 -41.51 -34.88
N SER A 4 -8.18 -40.29 -34.64
CA SER A 4 -8.74 -39.35 -35.62
C SER A 4 -10.09 -39.65 -36.28
N THR A 5 -10.93 -38.62 -36.29
CA THR A 5 -11.35 -37.85 -37.49
C THR A 5 -12.83 -37.45 -37.37
N SER A 6 -13.16 -36.15 -37.43
CA SER A 6 -14.17 -35.63 -38.38
C SER A 6 -14.32 -34.11 -38.31
N THR A 7 -13.69 -33.44 -39.27
CA THR A 7 -14.24 -32.41 -40.17
C THR A 7 -15.63 -31.82 -39.85
N SER A 8 -15.74 -30.49 -39.76
CA SER A 8 -16.60 -29.74 -40.70
C SER A 8 -16.35 -28.23 -40.67
N SER A 9 -15.83 -27.80 -41.81
CA SER A 9 -15.69 -26.48 -42.39
C SER A 9 -16.91 -25.54 -42.35
N PHE A 10 -16.59 -24.24 -42.21
CA PHE A 10 -17.14 -23.09 -42.96
C PHE A 10 -18.58 -22.60 -42.67
N ARG A 11 -18.73 -21.42 -42.03
CA ARG A 11 -18.94 -20.10 -42.69
C ARG A 11 -19.49 -19.00 -41.75
N LEU A 12 -19.00 -17.78 -42.03
CA LEU A 12 -19.61 -16.46 -41.83
C LEU A 12 -19.76 -15.88 -40.41
N GLY A 13 -19.21 -14.68 -40.22
CA GLY A 13 -19.70 -13.72 -39.23
C GLY A 13 -18.63 -12.84 -38.61
N ILE A 14 -18.15 -11.83 -39.33
CA ILE A 14 -17.48 -10.68 -38.70
C ILE A 14 -18.57 -9.89 -37.98
N ALA A 15 -18.56 -9.89 -36.64
CA ALA A 15 -19.23 -8.87 -35.84
C ALA A 15 -18.78 -8.95 -34.38
N GLY A 16 -18.35 -7.80 -33.85
CA GLY A 16 -18.57 -7.49 -32.43
C GLY A 16 -17.45 -7.90 -31.49
N MET A 17 -16.37 -7.13 -31.54
CA MET A 17 -15.47 -6.86 -30.42
C MET A 17 -16.28 -6.54 -29.15
N ALA A 18 -16.40 -7.51 -28.25
CA ALA A 18 -16.80 -7.31 -26.87
C ALA A 18 -15.83 -8.11 -26.00
N LEU A 19 -14.60 -7.61 -25.90
CA LEU A 19 -13.73 -7.95 -24.78
C LEU A 19 -14.44 -7.40 -23.54
N VAL A 20 -15.26 -8.24 -22.92
CA VAL A 20 -15.69 -8.05 -21.54
C VAL A 20 -14.44 -8.29 -20.70
N VAL A 21 -13.61 -7.25 -20.58
CA VAL A 21 -12.66 -7.15 -19.48
C VAL A 21 -13.55 -6.90 -18.28
N ALA A 22 -14.02 -7.99 -17.67
CA ALA A 22 -14.46 -7.98 -16.29
C ALA A 22 -13.21 -7.62 -15.49
N GLY A 23 -12.96 -6.32 -15.34
CA GLY A 23 -12.05 -5.80 -14.35
C GLY A 23 -12.57 -6.29 -13.01
N ILE A 24 -11.96 -7.36 -12.51
CA ILE A 24 -11.98 -7.67 -11.10
C ILE A 24 -11.25 -6.48 -10.48
N VAL A 25 -12.01 -5.44 -10.16
CA VAL A 25 -11.63 -4.49 -9.13
C VAL A 25 -11.43 -5.35 -7.89
N VAL A 26 -10.17 -5.66 -7.61
CA VAL A 26 -9.77 -6.21 -6.32
C VAL A 26 -10.35 -5.23 -5.30
N SER A 27 -11.39 -5.68 -4.60
CA SER A 27 -12.05 -4.95 -3.54
C SER A 27 -11.12 -4.93 -2.34
N GLY A 28 -10.01 -4.20 -2.47
CA GLY A 28 -9.03 -3.94 -1.43
C GLY A 28 -9.05 -2.50 -0.92
N CYS A 29 -9.82 -1.59 -1.53
CA CYS A 29 -9.78 -0.17 -1.17
C CYS A 29 -11.18 0.30 -0.78
N GLY A 30 -11.43 0.35 0.53
CA GLY A 30 -12.58 1.04 1.10
C GLY A 30 -12.62 2.49 0.62
N VAL A 31 -13.81 2.98 0.37
CA VAL A 31 -14.12 4.33 -0.15
C VAL A 31 -13.91 5.41 0.92
N ASN A 32 -12.84 5.32 1.71
CA ASN A 32 -12.42 6.44 2.53
C ASN A 32 -11.75 7.45 1.60
N PRO A 33 -12.21 8.71 1.58
CA PRO A 33 -11.48 9.74 0.86
C PRO A 33 -10.05 9.74 1.42
N GLN A 34 -9.07 9.61 0.52
CA GLN A 34 -7.67 9.73 0.90
C GLN A 34 -7.51 11.06 1.65
N PRO A 35 -6.80 11.08 2.79
CA PRO A 35 -6.62 12.31 3.55
C PRO A 35 -6.10 13.45 2.66
N THR A 36 -6.55 14.66 2.93
CA THR A 36 -6.15 15.87 2.18
C THR A 36 -5.16 16.74 2.97
N GLY A 37 -4.72 16.23 4.11
CA GLY A 37 -3.79 16.87 5.04
C GLY A 37 -3.45 15.92 6.19
N TYR A 38 -2.46 16.33 6.99
CA TYR A 38 -2.22 15.74 8.31
C TYR A 38 -3.45 15.91 9.23
N GLY A 39 -3.57 15.04 10.23
CA GLY A 39 -4.67 15.00 11.19
C GLY A 39 -5.10 13.57 11.50
N ASP A 40 -6.06 13.41 12.41
CA ASP A 40 -6.43 12.14 13.04
C ASP A 40 -6.58 10.96 12.05
N GLN A 41 -7.25 11.18 10.92
CA GLN A 41 -7.45 10.13 9.92
C GLN A 41 -6.13 9.70 9.24
N TYR A 42 -5.23 10.64 8.98
CA TYR A 42 -3.94 10.34 8.38
C TYR A 42 -3.02 9.66 9.40
N GLU A 43 -3.04 10.12 10.65
CA GLU A 43 -2.34 9.50 11.77
C GLU A 43 -2.75 8.04 11.98
N GLU A 44 -4.05 7.75 12.04
CA GLU A 44 -4.56 6.37 12.19
C GLU A 44 -4.07 5.46 11.06
N ASN A 45 -4.12 5.93 9.80
CA ASN A 45 -3.64 5.16 8.66
C ASN A 45 -2.13 4.95 8.70
N PHE A 46 -1.38 6.00 9.06
CA PHE A 46 0.07 5.94 9.20
C PHE A 46 0.46 4.95 10.31
N MET A 47 -0.16 5.03 11.48
CA MET A 47 0.13 4.15 12.61
C MET A 47 -0.20 2.69 12.28
N LEU A 48 -1.31 2.43 11.59
CA LEU A 48 -1.63 1.11 11.07
C LEU A 48 -0.56 0.61 10.09
N GLY A 49 -0.14 1.45 9.15
CA GLY A 49 0.90 1.10 8.17
C GLY A 49 2.28 0.87 8.80
N CYS A 50 2.62 1.64 9.83
CA CYS A 50 3.93 1.62 10.48
C CYS A 50 4.06 0.51 11.53
N THR A 51 3.04 0.32 12.37
CA THR A 51 3.06 -0.69 13.45
C THR A 51 2.45 -2.02 13.02
N GLY A 52 1.55 -2.02 12.05
CA GLY A 52 0.69 -3.15 11.72
C GLY A 52 -0.44 -3.39 12.73
N ILE A 53 -0.60 -2.53 13.74
CA ILE A 53 -1.63 -2.65 14.77
C ILE A 53 -2.91 -1.97 14.29
N ASP A 54 -4.02 -2.70 14.34
CA ASP A 54 -5.34 -2.17 14.00
C ASP A 54 -5.79 -1.17 15.08
N PRO A 55 -6.11 0.10 14.71
CA PRO A 55 -6.41 1.14 15.68
C PRO A 55 -7.74 0.94 16.43
N ASP A 56 -8.67 0.16 15.86
CA ASP A 56 -9.96 -0.14 16.49
C ASP A 56 -9.82 -1.24 17.56
N THR A 57 -8.88 -2.16 17.37
CA THR A 57 -8.73 -3.37 18.20
C THR A 57 -7.48 -3.36 19.08
N GLY A 58 -6.45 -2.60 18.73
CA GLY A 58 -5.14 -2.62 19.39
C GLY A 58 -4.37 -3.93 19.17
N GLU A 59 -4.73 -4.73 18.17
CA GLU A 59 -4.11 -6.02 17.87
C GLU A 59 -3.55 -6.06 16.44
N VAL A 60 -2.54 -6.90 16.20
CA VAL A 60 -2.06 -7.16 14.84
C VAL A 60 -3.05 -8.10 14.13
N PRO A 61 -3.68 -7.68 13.03
CA PRO A 61 -4.68 -8.50 12.36
C PRO A 61 -4.08 -9.79 11.79
N ASN A 62 -4.90 -10.84 11.74
CA ASN A 62 -4.54 -12.17 11.19
C ASN A 62 -3.37 -12.88 11.91
N GLY A 63 -3.04 -12.49 13.14
CA GLY A 63 -1.93 -13.09 13.89
C GLY A 63 -0.57 -12.77 13.29
N GLY A 64 -0.45 -11.62 12.63
CA GLY A 64 0.82 -11.08 12.15
C GLY A 64 1.74 -10.62 13.29
N GLU A 65 2.84 -9.99 12.91
CA GLU A 65 3.83 -9.43 13.83
C GLU A 65 3.78 -7.90 13.78
N VAL A 66 4.15 -7.26 14.88
CA VAL A 66 4.35 -5.81 14.93
C VAL A 66 5.48 -5.45 13.97
N LEU A 67 5.23 -4.49 13.07
CA LEU A 67 6.14 -4.11 12.01
C LEU A 67 7.27 -3.20 12.51
N ALA A 68 6.93 -2.24 13.38
CA ALA A 68 7.86 -1.35 14.06
C ALA A 68 7.32 -0.97 15.45
N PRO A 69 8.21 -0.61 16.41
CA PRO A 69 7.79 -0.12 17.72
C PRO A 69 6.88 1.10 17.61
N GLU A 70 5.84 1.15 18.45
CA GLU A 70 4.88 2.27 18.45
C GLU A 70 5.57 3.62 18.70
N ASP A 71 6.53 3.67 19.63
CA ASP A 71 7.29 4.88 19.94
C ASP A 71 8.09 5.43 18.73
N ASP A 72 8.66 4.54 17.91
CA ASP A 72 9.37 4.92 16.69
C ASP A 72 8.37 5.49 15.67
N CYS A 73 7.21 4.85 15.50
CA CYS A 73 6.15 5.29 14.58
C CYS A 73 5.57 6.65 14.98
N VAL A 74 5.28 6.87 16.26
CA VAL A 74 4.82 8.17 16.77
C VAL A 74 5.87 9.24 16.49
N CYS A 75 7.15 8.97 16.78
CA CYS A 75 8.23 9.91 16.49
C CYS A 75 8.29 10.27 15.01
N ILE A 76 8.15 9.28 14.11
CA ILE A 76 8.19 9.51 12.67
C ILE A 76 7.00 10.37 12.23
N TYR A 77 5.79 10.07 12.71
CA TYR A 77 4.59 10.84 12.39
C TYR A 77 4.73 12.31 12.79
N ASP A 78 5.10 12.58 14.05
CA ASP A 78 5.26 13.94 14.57
C ASP A 78 6.25 14.76 13.74
N ASN A 79 7.36 14.13 13.33
CA ASN A 79 8.38 14.78 12.52
C ASN A 79 7.95 14.95 11.06
N LEU A 80 7.18 14.02 10.49
CA LEU A 80 6.59 14.19 9.16
C LEU A 80 5.64 15.38 9.15
N GLU A 81 4.72 15.44 10.12
CA GLU A 81 3.77 16.55 10.25
C GLU A 81 4.49 17.90 10.42
N GLU A 82 5.54 17.96 11.24
CA GLU A 82 6.28 19.20 11.50
C GLU A 82 7.16 19.64 10.31
N LYS A 83 7.82 18.70 9.62
CA LYS A 83 8.96 19.01 8.73
C LYS A 83 8.70 18.72 7.26
N VAL A 84 7.71 17.90 6.91
CA VAL A 84 7.44 17.48 5.53
C VAL A 84 6.09 18.05 5.07
N PRO A 85 6.03 18.81 3.97
CA PRO A 85 4.76 19.23 3.39
C PRO A 85 3.88 18.02 3.08
N PHE A 86 2.59 18.09 3.39
CA PHE A 86 1.67 16.95 3.22
C PHE A 86 1.68 16.40 1.78
N ASP A 87 1.75 17.27 0.77
CA ASP A 87 1.78 16.84 -0.63
C ASP A 87 3.02 15.96 -0.94
N GLU A 88 4.17 16.21 -0.30
CA GLU A 88 5.37 15.38 -0.45
C GLU A 88 5.23 14.03 0.27
N ALA A 89 4.69 14.04 1.50
CA ALA A 89 4.41 12.80 2.23
C ALA A 89 3.42 11.91 1.47
N LYS A 90 2.35 12.53 0.94
CA LYS A 90 1.35 11.87 0.12
C LYS A 90 1.96 11.29 -1.17
N GLU A 91 2.79 12.04 -1.87
CA GLU A 91 3.44 11.55 -3.09
C GLU A 91 4.32 10.32 -2.81
N PHE A 92 5.01 10.31 -1.67
CA PHE A 92 5.81 9.15 -1.25
C PHE A 92 4.93 7.94 -0.87
N GLU A 93 3.83 8.15 -0.15
CA GLU A 93 2.88 7.07 0.16
C GLU A 93 2.21 6.48 -1.09
N GLU A 94 1.84 7.32 -2.05
CA GLU A 94 1.29 6.89 -3.33
C GLU A 94 2.29 6.02 -4.11
N GLN A 95 3.58 6.38 -4.10
CA GLN A 95 4.63 5.55 -4.67
C GLN A 95 4.72 4.17 -4.00
N GLN A 96 4.60 4.11 -2.66
CA GLN A 96 4.55 2.84 -1.93
C GLN A 96 3.35 1.99 -2.27
N ALA A 97 2.17 2.61 -2.38
CA ALA A 97 0.93 1.92 -2.71
C ALA A 97 0.91 1.39 -4.15
N GLU A 98 1.56 2.08 -5.08
CA GLU A 98 1.61 1.70 -6.50
C GLU A 98 2.76 0.74 -6.83
N ALA A 99 3.76 0.62 -5.95
CA ALA A 99 4.92 -0.22 -6.18
C ALA A 99 4.56 -1.72 -6.20
N GLU A 100 5.20 -2.45 -7.12
CA GLU A 100 5.09 -3.90 -7.15
C GLU A 100 5.83 -4.52 -5.95
N SER A 101 5.37 -5.68 -5.47
CA SER A 101 6.04 -6.38 -4.37
C SER A 101 7.52 -6.65 -4.70
N GLY A 102 8.42 -6.15 -3.87
CA GLY A 102 9.87 -6.28 -4.05
C GLY A 102 10.49 -5.22 -4.95
N GLN A 103 9.74 -4.21 -5.38
CA GLN A 103 10.28 -3.01 -6.02
C GLN A 103 10.98 -2.15 -4.96
N ASP A 104 12.21 -1.74 -5.26
CA ASP A 104 12.91 -0.74 -4.46
C ASP A 104 12.30 0.64 -4.72
N ILE A 105 11.84 1.28 -3.66
CA ILE A 105 11.34 2.66 -3.68
C ILE A 105 12.38 3.54 -3.03
N GLU A 106 12.75 4.62 -3.71
CA GLU A 106 13.66 5.61 -3.16
C GLU A 106 12.93 6.39 -2.06
N ILE A 107 13.43 6.30 -0.83
CA ILE A 107 12.93 7.09 0.29
C ILE A 107 13.52 8.50 0.14
N PRO A 108 12.70 9.57 0.05
CA PRO A 108 13.18 10.94 0.00
C PRO A 108 14.11 11.27 1.17
N ASP A 109 15.21 12.00 0.91
CA ASP A 109 16.26 12.29 1.91
C ASP A 109 15.71 12.91 3.21
N ASN A 110 14.72 13.80 3.10
CA ASN A 110 14.08 14.43 4.26
C ASN A 110 13.29 13.42 5.11
N ILE A 111 12.62 12.46 4.49
CA ILE A 111 11.88 11.39 5.18
C ILE A 111 12.86 10.35 5.75
N ALA A 112 13.88 9.96 4.99
CA ALA A 112 14.93 9.05 5.45
C ALA A 112 15.64 9.58 6.70
N ALA A 113 15.94 10.89 6.74
CA ALA A 113 16.55 11.54 7.90
C ALA A 113 15.64 11.49 9.14
N ILE A 114 14.32 11.62 8.96
CA ILE A 114 13.35 11.50 10.08
C ILE A 114 13.34 10.07 10.63
N ILE A 115 13.27 9.07 9.75
CA ILE A 115 13.30 7.66 10.14
C ILE A 115 14.60 7.35 10.90
N ASP A 116 15.74 7.80 10.40
CA ASP A 116 17.04 7.61 11.05
C ASP A 116 17.09 8.27 12.44
N ASP A 117 16.60 9.51 12.58
CA ASP A 117 16.57 10.22 13.87
C ASP A 117 15.71 9.50 14.91
N CYS A 118 14.54 8.99 14.50
CA CYS A 118 13.61 8.29 15.39
C CYS A 118 14.08 6.87 15.75
N THR A 119 14.74 6.15 14.84
CA THR A 119 15.14 4.75 15.05
C THR A 119 16.57 4.59 15.56
N SER A 120 17.40 5.63 15.50
CA SER A 120 18.80 5.60 15.95
C SER A 120 18.98 5.35 17.47
N SER A 121 17.94 5.56 18.29
CA SER A 121 17.97 5.19 19.72
C SER A 121 17.48 3.76 20.02
N SER A 122 16.84 3.10 19.07
CA SER A 122 16.27 1.75 19.22
C SER A 122 17.26 0.63 18.85
N GLY A 123 18.49 1.00 18.48
CA GLY A 123 19.58 0.10 18.06
C GLY A 123 20.57 -0.36 19.15
N ASP A 124 20.32 -0.09 20.44
CA ASP A 124 21.17 -0.55 21.56
C ASP A 124 20.33 -1.39 22.55
N SER A 125 20.08 -2.66 22.22
CA SER A 125 19.68 -3.72 23.18
C SER A 125 19.93 -5.13 22.64
#